data_AF-A0A6S4QUM1-F1
#
_entry.id   AF-A0A6S4QUM1-F1
#
_cell.length_a   1.000
_cell.length_b   1.000
_cell.length_c   1.000
_cell.angle_alpha   90.00
_cell.angle_beta   90.00
_cell.angle_gamma   90.00
#
_symmetry.space_group_name_H-M   'P 1'
#
loop_
_entity.id
_entity.type
_entity.pdbx_description
1 polymer ?
#
loop_
_entity_poly.entity_id
_entity_poly.type
_entity_poly.pdbx_seq_one_letter_code
_entity_poly.pdbx_strand_id
1 'polypeptide(L)'
;MHQIRIKSEENSLMNKNLTTIRPLAVNSIGTILKILLLVMQLLTRQSSIFLLALPVIASRLANVVQFATSLVKWNTIILQMIVLRKGILSGVLGLCIAVMTLSPSTLYAQGSKIKIIQVGCIDLQQVFDVVREDKLLQVSLQKGASKDLREARKVDKKVSELQTLLAAERAKNSSANKIRDLENEIAYLKKELNRLLAETSSKSIASNDPNATLPPAILKEIYRVVRQVSQNEGYSIILEKGVAVVYVEAALDITDLVIAELKQIK
;
A
#
# COMPACT_ATOMS: atom_id res chain seq x y z
N MET A 1 8.37 21.55 30.74
CA MET A 1 8.21 23.01 30.50
C MET A 1 9.54 23.65 30.06
N HIS A 2 10.08 23.29 28.88
CA HIS A 2 11.38 23.82 28.43
C HIS A 2 11.50 24.11 26.92
N GLN A 3 10.38 24.24 26.19
CA GLN A 3 10.40 24.52 24.74
C GLN A 3 9.73 25.82 24.30
N ILE A 4 9.45 26.76 25.21
CA ILE A 4 8.76 28.01 24.85
C ILE A 4 9.73 29.22 24.70
N ARG A 5 11.02 29.08 25.01
CA ARG A 5 11.93 30.25 25.09
C ARG A 5 12.73 30.60 23.82
N ILE A 6 12.74 29.78 22.78
CA ILE A 6 13.66 29.97 21.62
C ILE A 6 13.02 30.76 20.45
N LYS A 7 11.70 30.98 20.45
CA LYS A 7 10.99 31.58 19.29
C LYS A 7 10.88 33.11 19.30
N SER A 8 11.53 33.80 20.25
CA SER A 8 11.38 35.25 20.45
C SER A 8 12.51 36.11 19.89
N GLU A 9 13.65 35.54 19.46
CA GLU A 9 14.81 36.34 19.04
C GLU A 9 14.96 36.50 17.51
N GLU A 10 14.32 35.67 16.68
CA GLU A 10 14.46 35.76 15.21
C GLU A 10 13.69 36.92 14.56
N ASN A 11 12.68 37.51 15.22
CA ASN A 11 11.88 38.59 14.65
C ASN A 11 12.49 39.99 14.78
N SER A 12 13.67 40.13 15.42
CA SER A 12 14.32 41.43 15.63
C SER A 12 15.25 41.85 14.47
N LEU A 13 15.70 40.90 13.64
CA LEU A 13 16.78 41.15 12.67
C LEU A 13 16.32 41.50 11.24
N MET A 14 15.03 41.38 10.90
CA MET A 14 14.56 41.61 9.52
C MET A 14 14.07 43.04 9.19
N ASN A 15 14.05 43.98 10.13
CA ASN A 15 13.43 45.31 9.93
C ASN A 15 14.41 46.49 9.72
N LYS A 16 15.63 46.27 9.19
CA LYS A 16 16.64 47.36 9.07
C LYS A 16 17.13 47.73 7.67
N ASN A 17 16.66 47.12 6.58
CA ASN A 17 17.33 47.26 5.27
C ASN A 17 16.50 47.84 4.10
N LEU A 18 15.51 48.73 4.32
CA LEU A 18 14.66 49.23 3.23
C LEU A 18 14.52 50.75 3.12
N THR A 19 15.59 51.52 3.37
CA THR A 19 15.57 52.98 3.12
C THR A 19 16.86 53.51 2.52
N THR A 20 17.12 53.23 1.23
CA THR A 20 17.95 54.13 0.38
C THR A 20 17.87 53.76 -1.11
N ILE A 21 16.92 54.34 -1.83
CA ILE A 21 17.03 54.49 -3.29
C ILE A 21 16.71 55.96 -3.63
N ARG A 22 17.76 56.71 -3.99
CA ARG A 22 17.69 58.12 -4.40
C ARG A 22 17.18 58.24 -5.85
N PRO A 23 16.45 59.31 -6.21
CA PRO A 23 16.05 59.56 -7.60
C PRO A 23 17.17 60.29 -8.38
N LEU A 24 17.67 59.67 -9.45
CA LEU A 24 18.76 60.17 -10.32
C LEU A 24 18.31 60.62 -11.72
N ALA A 25 17.01 60.86 -11.95
CA ALA A 25 16.49 60.97 -13.32
C ALA A 25 16.12 62.39 -13.82
N VAL A 26 16.33 63.47 -13.05
CA VAL A 26 15.81 64.81 -13.42
C VAL A 26 16.84 65.71 -14.14
N ASN A 27 18.14 65.39 -14.12
CA ASN A 27 19.18 66.30 -14.64
C ASN A 27 19.52 66.15 -16.14
N SER A 28 19.00 65.15 -16.86
CA SER A 28 19.41 64.88 -18.25
C SER A 28 18.67 65.70 -19.32
N ILE A 29 17.49 66.25 -19.03
CA ILE A 29 16.69 66.98 -20.04
C ILE A 29 17.24 68.39 -20.26
N GLY A 30 17.75 69.05 -19.21
CA GLY A 30 18.30 70.41 -19.30
C GLY A 30 19.60 70.51 -20.09
N THR A 31 20.44 69.48 -20.07
CA THR A 31 21.70 69.43 -20.85
C THR A 31 21.44 69.26 -22.33
N ILE A 32 20.44 68.46 -22.72
CA ILE A 32 20.08 68.24 -24.13
C ILE A 32 19.55 69.53 -24.77
N LEU A 33 18.73 70.29 -24.04
CA LEU A 33 18.16 71.54 -24.56
C LEU A 33 19.23 72.63 -24.78
N LYS A 34 20.24 72.71 -23.90
CA LYS A 34 21.37 73.65 -24.05
C LYS A 34 22.23 73.33 -25.28
N ILE A 35 22.49 72.05 -25.55
CA ILE A 35 23.26 71.63 -26.74
C ILE A 35 22.48 71.97 -28.01
N LEU A 36 21.16 71.72 -28.05
CA LEU A 36 20.33 72.05 -29.20
C LEU A 36 20.32 73.56 -29.50
N LEU A 37 20.30 74.39 -28.46
CA LEU A 37 20.31 75.86 -28.60
C LEU A 37 21.66 76.38 -29.13
N LEU A 38 22.78 75.80 -28.67
CA LEU A 38 24.13 76.09 -29.16
C LEU A 38 24.28 75.71 -30.64
N VAL A 39 23.74 74.56 -31.05
CA VAL A 39 23.74 74.13 -32.46
C VAL A 39 22.94 75.10 -33.31
N MET A 40 21.75 75.53 -32.88
CA MET A 40 20.94 76.53 -33.59
C MET A 40 21.67 77.87 -33.75
N GLN A 41 22.37 78.35 -32.72
CA GLN A 41 23.15 79.58 -32.82
C GLN A 41 24.32 79.46 -33.80
N LEU A 42 25.01 78.31 -33.83
CA LEU A 42 26.11 78.06 -34.77
C LEU A 42 25.62 78.02 -36.23
N LEU A 43 24.43 77.46 -36.46
CA LEU A 43 23.80 77.38 -37.79
C LEU A 43 23.46 78.76 -38.39
N THR A 44 23.14 79.75 -37.56
CA THR A 44 22.82 81.11 -38.05
C THR A 44 24.03 81.91 -38.56
N ARG A 45 25.26 81.48 -38.26
CA ARG A 45 26.49 82.27 -38.51
C ARG A 45 27.22 81.92 -39.81
N GLN A 46 26.89 80.82 -40.48
CA GLN A 46 27.52 80.40 -41.75
C GLN A 46 26.47 80.06 -42.82
N SER A 47 25.94 81.06 -43.51
CA SER A 47 24.81 80.88 -44.44
C SER A 47 25.19 80.34 -45.83
N SER A 48 26.43 80.48 -46.29
CA SER A 48 26.77 80.20 -47.71
C SER A 48 27.20 78.75 -47.99
N ILE A 49 27.83 78.07 -47.02
CA ILE A 49 28.36 76.71 -47.19
C ILE A 49 27.27 75.65 -46.93
N PHE A 50 26.18 76.04 -46.27
CA PHE A 50 25.12 75.13 -45.81
C PHE A 50 24.23 74.57 -46.92
N LEU A 51 24.08 75.28 -48.05
CA LEU A 51 23.20 74.86 -49.14
C LEU A 51 23.65 73.53 -49.80
N LEU A 52 24.95 73.23 -49.81
CA LEU A 52 25.47 71.97 -50.37
C LEU A 52 25.41 70.80 -49.36
N ALA A 53 25.40 71.07 -48.06
CA ALA A 53 25.37 70.04 -47.00
C ALA A 53 23.95 69.62 -46.58
N LEU A 54 22.92 70.39 -46.97
CA LEU A 54 21.52 70.17 -46.66
C LEU A 54 21.00 68.74 -46.96
N PRO A 55 21.30 68.09 -48.11
CA PRO A 55 20.81 66.74 -48.37
C PRO A 55 21.45 65.69 -47.46
N VAL A 56 22.74 65.86 -47.11
CA VAL A 56 23.46 64.93 -46.22
C VAL A 56 22.92 65.05 -44.80
N ILE A 57 22.67 66.26 -44.32
CA ILE A 57 22.09 66.50 -43.00
C ILE A 57 20.63 66.00 -42.94
N ALA A 58 19.84 66.20 -43.99
CA ALA A 58 18.47 65.72 -44.07
C ALA A 58 18.39 64.18 -43.98
N SER A 59 19.25 63.46 -44.68
CA SER A 59 19.29 61.99 -44.61
C SER A 59 19.71 61.47 -43.23
N ARG A 60 20.63 62.17 -42.55
CA ARG A 60 21.05 61.83 -41.18
C ARG A 60 19.95 62.12 -40.16
N LEU A 61 19.23 63.24 -40.31
CA LEU A 61 18.09 63.58 -39.46
C LEU A 61 16.94 62.58 -39.63
N ALA A 62 16.66 62.13 -40.86
CA ALA A 62 15.65 61.10 -41.11
C ALA A 62 15.97 59.79 -40.35
N ASN A 63 17.23 59.36 -40.37
CA ASN A 63 17.66 58.17 -39.62
C ASN A 63 17.55 58.36 -38.10
N VAL A 64 17.84 59.55 -37.58
CA VAL A 64 17.68 59.87 -36.15
C VAL A 64 16.20 59.87 -35.73
N VAL A 65 15.31 60.44 -36.56
CA VAL A 65 13.86 60.42 -36.31
C VAL A 65 13.30 58.99 -36.37
N GLN A 66 13.76 58.18 -37.32
CA GLN A 66 13.37 56.78 -37.42
C GLN A 66 13.86 55.96 -36.22
N PHE A 67 15.06 56.25 -35.71
CA PHE A 67 15.58 55.63 -34.49
C PHE A 67 14.79 56.07 -33.24
N ALA A 68 14.46 57.36 -33.12
CA ALA A 68 13.68 57.87 -31.99
C ALA A 68 12.25 57.29 -31.96
N THR A 69 11.59 57.18 -33.11
CA THR A 69 10.26 56.55 -33.20
C THR A 69 10.31 55.06 -32.91
N SER A 70 11.41 54.37 -33.25
CA SER A 70 11.64 52.99 -32.83
C SER A 70 11.74 52.90 -31.30
N LEU A 71 12.53 53.75 -30.64
CA LEU A 71 12.67 53.74 -29.18
C LEU A 71 11.35 53.96 -28.44
N VAL A 72 10.46 54.83 -28.95
CA VAL A 72 9.12 55.03 -28.37
C VAL A 72 8.27 53.76 -28.48
N LYS A 73 8.33 53.04 -29.60
CA LYS A 73 7.64 51.74 -29.76
C LYS A 73 8.20 50.67 -28.82
N TRP A 74 9.51 50.62 -28.61
CA TRP A 74 10.11 49.70 -27.64
C TRP A 74 9.65 50.00 -26.21
N ASN A 75 9.52 51.27 -25.84
CA ASN A 75 9.07 51.66 -24.51
C ASN A 75 7.59 51.26 -24.25
N THR A 76 6.70 51.41 -25.25
CA THR A 76 5.30 50.97 -25.10
C THR A 76 5.17 49.46 -25.00
N ILE A 77 5.98 48.69 -25.74
CA ILE A 77 6.03 47.22 -25.63
C ILE A 77 6.52 46.79 -24.24
N ILE A 78 7.59 47.41 -23.74
CA ILE A 78 8.14 47.13 -22.40
C ILE A 78 7.10 47.44 -21.31
N LEU A 79 6.38 48.56 -21.42
CA LEU A 79 5.31 48.91 -20.50
C LEU A 79 4.14 47.91 -20.54
N GLN A 80 3.72 47.46 -21.72
CA GLN A 80 2.68 46.43 -21.84
C GLN A 80 3.12 45.09 -21.23
N MET A 81 4.38 44.68 -21.40
CA MET A 81 4.91 43.46 -20.77
C MET A 81 4.99 43.57 -19.24
N ILE A 82 5.32 44.75 -18.69
CA ILE A 82 5.34 44.98 -17.25
C ILE A 82 3.93 44.92 -16.65
N VAL A 83 2.91 45.45 -17.35
CA VAL A 83 1.51 45.39 -16.89
C VAL A 83 0.97 43.96 -16.97
N LEU A 84 1.26 43.21 -18.04
CA LEU A 84 0.84 41.80 -18.17
C LEU A 84 1.44 40.91 -17.06
N ARG A 85 2.73 41.14 -16.71
CA ARG A 85 3.42 40.37 -15.67
C ARG A 85 2.85 40.64 -14.27
N LYS A 86 2.38 41.87 -14.00
CA LYS A 86 1.73 42.22 -12.72
C LYS A 86 0.30 41.68 -12.61
N GLY A 87 -0.44 41.59 -13.71
CA GLY A 87 -1.81 41.03 -13.73
C GLY A 87 -1.84 39.51 -13.52
N ILE A 88 -0.89 38.77 -14.09
CA ILE A 88 -0.79 37.31 -13.89
C ILE A 88 -0.34 36.98 -12.46
N LEU A 89 0.53 37.80 -11.87
CA LEU A 89 1.00 37.59 -10.49
C LEU A 89 -0.08 37.93 -9.44
N SER A 90 -0.94 38.93 -9.68
CA SER A 90 -2.05 39.25 -8.77
C SER A 90 -3.23 38.28 -8.88
N GLY A 91 -3.50 37.74 -10.08
CA GLY A 91 -4.55 36.74 -10.29
C GLY A 91 -4.26 35.39 -9.63
N VAL A 92 -3.02 34.90 -9.70
CA VAL A 92 -2.62 33.62 -9.09
C VAL A 92 -2.54 33.75 -7.55
N LEU A 93 -2.11 34.89 -7.02
CA LEU A 93 -2.08 35.12 -5.58
C LEU A 93 -3.49 35.25 -4.97
N GLY A 94 -4.43 35.89 -5.68
CA GLY A 94 -5.83 35.99 -5.25
C GLY A 94 -6.57 34.65 -5.24
N LEU A 95 -6.33 33.79 -6.24
CA LEU A 95 -6.94 32.46 -6.31
C LEU A 95 -6.37 31.51 -5.24
N CYS A 96 -5.07 31.60 -4.93
CA CYS A 96 -4.47 30.82 -3.84
C CYS A 96 -4.99 31.23 -2.45
N ILE A 97 -5.28 32.51 -2.21
CA ILE A 97 -5.83 32.98 -0.93
C ILE A 97 -7.32 32.61 -0.79
N ALA A 98 -8.08 32.60 -1.88
CA ALA A 98 -9.48 32.16 -1.87
C ALA A 98 -9.64 30.64 -1.67
N VAL A 99 -8.70 29.82 -2.18
CA VAL A 99 -8.71 28.37 -1.94
C VAL A 99 -8.18 28.00 -0.53
N MET A 100 -7.35 28.83 0.09
CA MET A 100 -6.86 28.58 1.45
C MET A 100 -7.84 28.93 2.58
N THR A 101 -8.96 29.61 2.29
CA THR A 101 -9.92 30.04 3.33
C THR A 101 -11.16 29.17 3.46
N LEU A 102 -11.35 28.16 2.58
CA LEU A 102 -12.53 27.28 2.62
C LEU A 102 -12.30 25.86 3.16
N SER A 103 -11.15 25.53 3.77
CA SER A 103 -10.98 24.27 4.53
C SER A 103 -9.74 24.31 5.46
N PRO A 104 -9.86 24.78 6.71
CA PRO A 104 -8.78 24.64 7.70
C PRO A 104 -8.91 23.30 8.45
N SER A 105 -8.61 22.17 7.81
CA SER A 105 -8.29 20.91 8.51
C SER A 105 -7.96 19.78 7.53
N THR A 106 -6.69 19.61 7.13
CA THR A 106 -6.07 18.29 6.83
C THR A 106 -4.63 18.34 6.29
N LEU A 107 -4.00 19.51 6.07
CA LEU A 107 -2.59 19.55 5.64
C LEU A 107 -1.61 19.77 6.80
N TYR A 108 -1.52 18.78 7.69
CA TYR A 108 -0.35 18.56 8.54
C TYR A 108 -0.09 17.06 8.66
N ALA A 109 0.43 16.43 7.61
CA ALA A 109 1.12 15.14 7.69
C ALA A 109 1.83 14.81 6.36
N GLN A 110 2.75 15.66 5.92
CA GLN A 110 3.93 15.15 5.19
C GLN A 110 5.10 15.04 6.16
N GLY A 111 4.84 14.45 7.33
CA GLY A 111 5.89 13.70 7.99
C GLY A 111 6.19 12.54 7.05
N SER A 112 7.47 12.28 6.79
CA SER A 112 7.91 10.95 6.41
C SER A 112 7.06 9.96 7.23
N LYS A 113 6.24 9.14 6.56
CA LYS A 113 5.54 8.04 7.25
C LYS A 113 6.65 7.23 7.88
N ILE A 114 6.97 7.52 9.14
CA ILE A 114 7.66 6.61 10.02
C ILE A 114 6.68 5.43 10.02
N LYS A 115 6.93 4.47 9.13
CA LYS A 115 6.24 3.18 9.19
C LYS A 115 6.72 2.62 10.51
N ILE A 116 5.92 2.84 11.54
CA ILE A 116 6.09 2.18 12.82
C ILE A 116 6.02 0.71 12.46
N ILE A 117 7.18 0.05 12.51
CA ILE A 117 7.29 -1.37 12.18
C ILE A 117 6.55 -2.09 13.29
N GLN A 118 5.30 -2.46 13.03
CA GLN A 118 4.53 -3.30 13.94
C GLN A 118 5.03 -4.73 13.79
N VAL A 119 5.44 -5.31 14.92
CA VAL A 119 5.93 -6.69 15.02
C VAL A 119 4.84 -7.50 15.71
N GLY A 120 4.38 -8.56 15.05
CA GLY A 120 3.50 -9.57 15.65
C GLY A 120 4.29 -10.82 16.00
N CYS A 121 3.79 -11.62 16.93
CA CYS A 121 4.29 -12.95 17.23
C CYS A 121 3.20 -14.00 17.06
N ILE A 122 3.59 -15.19 16.64
CA ILE A 122 2.69 -16.33 16.46
C ILE A 122 3.33 -17.60 17.03
N ASP A 123 2.50 -18.46 17.60
CA ASP A 123 2.85 -19.83 17.96
C ASP A 123 2.29 -20.79 16.91
N LEU A 124 3.10 -21.14 15.90
CA LEU A 124 2.70 -22.07 14.84
C LEU A 124 2.45 -23.47 15.40
N GLN A 125 3.11 -23.86 16.49
CA GLN A 125 2.88 -25.17 17.11
C GLN A 125 1.44 -25.25 17.62
N GLN A 126 0.97 -24.23 18.34
CA GLN A 126 -0.42 -24.14 18.80
C GLN A 126 -1.41 -24.10 17.62
N VAL A 127 -1.11 -23.33 16.57
CA VAL A 127 -1.96 -23.30 15.36
C VAL A 127 -2.03 -24.69 14.71
N PHE A 128 -0.91 -25.40 14.64
CA PHE A 128 -0.85 -26.75 14.07
C PHE A 128 -1.66 -27.75 14.87
N ASP A 129 -1.58 -27.70 16.20
CA ASP A 129 -2.33 -28.60 17.07
C ASP A 129 -3.84 -28.41 16.90
N VAL A 130 -4.31 -27.15 16.86
CA VAL A 130 -5.75 -26.86 16.63
C VAL A 130 -6.20 -27.29 15.24
N VAL A 131 -5.42 -27.02 14.19
CA VAL A 131 -5.77 -27.43 12.81
C VAL A 131 -5.74 -28.96 12.67
N ARG A 132 -4.81 -29.64 13.34
CA ARG A 132 -4.73 -31.10 13.35
C ARG A 132 -5.97 -31.68 14.03
N GLU A 133 -6.37 -31.17 15.19
CA GLU A 133 -7.61 -31.57 15.85
C GLU A 133 -8.84 -31.36 14.95
N ASP A 134 -8.98 -30.18 14.34
CA ASP A 134 -10.12 -29.88 13.45
C ASP A 134 -10.13 -30.75 12.18
N LYS A 135 -8.96 -31.04 11.60
CA LYS A 135 -8.84 -31.96 10.44
C LYS A 135 -9.04 -33.41 10.85
N LEU A 136 -8.59 -33.85 12.02
CA LEU A 136 -8.89 -35.18 12.57
C LEU A 136 -10.38 -35.34 12.83
N LEU A 137 -11.05 -34.28 13.30
CA LEU A 137 -12.50 -34.21 13.43
C LEU A 137 -13.18 -34.24 12.06
N GLN A 138 -12.74 -33.46 11.07
CA GLN A 138 -13.29 -33.55 9.70
C GLN A 138 -13.04 -34.89 9.03
N VAL A 139 -11.86 -35.48 9.23
CA VAL A 139 -11.51 -36.79 8.68
C VAL A 139 -12.30 -37.87 9.40
N SER A 140 -12.55 -37.81 10.71
CA SER A 140 -13.43 -38.76 11.40
C SER A 140 -14.89 -38.59 10.99
N LEU A 141 -15.35 -37.36 10.76
CA LEU A 141 -16.70 -37.05 10.25
C LEU A 141 -16.87 -37.46 8.77
N GLN A 142 -15.91 -37.18 7.89
CA GLN A 142 -15.90 -37.68 6.50
C GLN A 142 -15.66 -39.19 6.44
N LYS A 143 -14.90 -39.77 7.37
CA LYS A 143 -14.77 -41.23 7.56
C LYS A 143 -16.06 -41.86 8.04
N GLY A 144 -17.07 -41.10 8.48
CA GLY A 144 -18.47 -41.55 8.46
C GLY A 144 -18.90 -42.15 7.10
N ALA A 145 -18.15 -41.90 6.03
CA ALA A 145 -18.30 -42.50 4.71
C ALA A 145 -16.97 -42.83 3.97
N SER A 146 -15.89 -43.27 4.63
CA SER A 146 -14.75 -43.82 3.86
C SER A 146 -15.17 -45.09 3.12
N LYS A 147 -14.64 -45.33 1.91
CA LYS A 147 -14.93 -46.56 1.15
C LYS A 147 -14.66 -47.80 2.01
N ASP A 148 -13.57 -47.79 2.76
CA ASP A 148 -13.16 -48.86 3.68
C ASP A 148 -14.18 -49.09 4.81
N LEU A 149 -14.77 -48.03 5.40
CA LEU A 149 -15.84 -48.16 6.40
C LEU A 149 -17.19 -48.59 5.79
N ARG A 150 -17.47 -48.16 4.55
CA ARG A 150 -18.65 -48.65 3.80
C ARG A 150 -18.50 -50.13 3.47
N GLU A 151 -17.29 -50.58 3.15
CA GLU A 151 -16.97 -51.98 2.88
C GLU A 151 -17.01 -52.81 4.17
N ALA A 152 -16.43 -52.34 5.26
CA ALA A 152 -16.55 -52.95 6.58
C ALA A 152 -18.02 -53.12 7.00
N ARG A 153 -18.86 -52.09 6.81
CA ARG A 153 -20.32 -52.18 7.08
C ARG A 153 -21.04 -53.21 6.19
N LYS A 154 -20.62 -53.40 4.94
CA LYS A 154 -21.20 -54.43 4.07
C LYS A 154 -20.81 -55.83 4.54
N VAL A 155 -19.54 -56.03 4.91
CA VAL A 155 -19.05 -57.30 5.44
C VAL A 155 -19.75 -57.63 6.76
N ASP A 156 -19.88 -56.65 7.66
CA ASP A 156 -20.57 -56.80 8.95
C ASP A 156 -22.05 -57.20 8.78
N LYS A 157 -22.78 -56.54 7.87
CA LYS A 157 -24.16 -56.95 7.52
C LYS A 157 -24.22 -58.39 7.02
N LYS A 158 -23.29 -58.78 6.15
CA LYS A 158 -23.27 -60.14 5.61
C LYS A 158 -22.93 -61.19 6.66
N VAL A 159 -22.07 -60.87 7.62
CA VAL A 159 -21.81 -61.72 8.80
C VAL A 159 -23.09 -61.89 9.61
N SER A 160 -23.83 -60.82 9.87
CA SER A 160 -25.10 -60.87 10.62
C SER A 160 -26.19 -61.70 9.90
N GLU A 161 -26.31 -61.54 8.59
CA GLU A 161 -27.22 -62.33 7.74
C GLU A 161 -26.86 -63.83 7.79
N LEU A 162 -25.58 -64.18 7.65
CA LEU A 162 -25.12 -65.57 7.72
C LEU A 162 -25.27 -66.17 9.12
N GLN A 163 -25.08 -65.38 10.19
CA GLN A 163 -25.33 -65.83 11.56
C GLN A 163 -26.81 -66.15 11.79
N THR A 164 -27.70 -65.31 11.23
CA THR A 164 -29.15 -65.55 11.28
C THR A 164 -29.53 -66.81 10.48
N LEU A 165 -28.94 -66.99 9.30
CA LEU A 165 -29.12 -68.19 8.48
C LEU A 165 -28.61 -69.46 9.17
N LEU A 166 -27.42 -69.41 9.78
CA LEU A 166 -26.84 -70.51 10.55
C LEU A 166 -27.76 -70.92 11.70
N ALA A 167 -28.33 -69.95 12.43
CA ALA A 167 -29.29 -70.24 13.50
C ALA A 167 -30.56 -70.93 12.96
N ALA A 168 -31.08 -70.46 11.81
CA ALA A 168 -32.25 -71.07 11.17
C ALA A 168 -31.96 -72.49 10.64
N GLU A 169 -30.79 -72.74 10.07
CA GLU A 169 -30.38 -74.06 9.57
C GLU A 169 -30.13 -75.07 10.71
N ARG A 170 -29.58 -74.61 11.84
CA ARG A 170 -29.48 -75.43 13.07
C ARG A 170 -30.86 -75.79 13.61
N ALA A 171 -31.81 -74.85 13.62
CA ALA A 171 -33.18 -75.12 14.04
C ALA A 171 -33.92 -76.12 13.12
N LYS A 172 -33.52 -76.22 11.86
CA LYS A 172 -34.07 -77.15 10.86
C LYS A 172 -33.39 -78.52 10.85
N ASN A 173 -32.38 -78.77 11.69
CA ASN A 173 -31.55 -79.98 11.65
C ASN A 173 -30.97 -80.28 10.25
N SER A 174 -30.52 -79.23 9.55
CA SER A 174 -29.85 -79.38 8.25
C SER A 174 -28.56 -80.19 8.34
N SER A 175 -28.05 -80.64 7.19
CA SER A 175 -26.85 -81.49 7.14
C SER A 175 -25.63 -80.83 7.79
N ALA A 176 -24.81 -81.66 8.46
CA ALA A 176 -23.60 -81.21 9.15
C ALA A 176 -22.63 -80.46 8.20
N ASN A 177 -22.58 -80.86 6.93
CA ASN A 177 -21.76 -80.18 5.91
C ASN A 177 -22.23 -78.73 5.69
N LYS A 178 -23.55 -78.50 5.56
CA LYS A 178 -24.10 -77.16 5.34
C LYS A 178 -23.88 -76.23 6.53
N ILE A 179 -23.98 -76.76 7.75
CA ILE A 179 -23.67 -76.01 8.98
C ILE A 179 -22.19 -75.62 9.00
N ARG A 180 -21.30 -76.58 8.69
CA ARG A 180 -19.85 -76.36 8.68
C ARG A 180 -19.42 -75.34 7.62
N ASP A 181 -20.04 -75.35 6.45
CA ASP A 181 -19.75 -74.39 5.37
C ASP A 181 -20.11 -72.95 5.79
N LEU A 182 -21.28 -72.76 6.43
CA LEU A 182 -21.69 -71.46 6.97
C LEU A 182 -20.77 -70.97 8.09
N GLU A 183 -20.34 -71.85 8.99
CA GLU A 183 -19.39 -71.51 10.06
C GLU A 183 -18.03 -71.04 9.50
N ASN A 184 -17.53 -71.74 8.48
CA ASN A 184 -16.28 -71.37 7.80
C ASN A 184 -16.40 -70.01 7.08
N GLU A 185 -17.52 -69.77 6.40
CA GLU A 185 -17.76 -68.49 5.71
C GLU A 185 -17.86 -67.33 6.72
N ILE A 186 -18.56 -67.53 7.85
CA ILE A 186 -18.64 -66.54 8.94
C ILE A 186 -17.24 -66.27 9.52
N ALA A 187 -16.44 -67.31 9.78
CA ALA A 187 -15.09 -67.15 10.32
C ALA A 187 -14.18 -66.36 9.36
N TYR A 188 -14.26 -66.66 8.07
CA TYR A 188 -13.54 -65.93 7.03
C TYR A 188 -13.94 -64.45 6.99
N LEU A 189 -15.24 -64.16 6.94
CA LEU A 189 -15.74 -62.79 6.87
C LEU A 189 -15.46 -61.99 8.15
N LYS A 190 -15.46 -62.62 9.32
CA LYS A 190 -15.04 -61.98 10.58
C LYS A 190 -13.56 -61.60 10.57
N LYS A 191 -12.70 -62.47 10.04
CA LYS A 191 -11.27 -62.16 9.88
C LYS A 191 -11.07 -60.98 8.92
N GLU A 192 -11.82 -60.95 7.84
CA GLU A 192 -11.78 -59.87 6.86
C GLU A 192 -12.30 -58.55 7.44
N LEU A 193 -13.39 -58.59 8.20
CA LEU A 193 -13.91 -57.42 8.93
C LEU A 193 -12.84 -56.83 9.88
N ASN A 194 -12.17 -57.68 10.65
CA ASN A 194 -11.11 -57.25 11.56
C ASN A 194 -9.92 -56.64 10.80
N ARG A 195 -9.57 -57.18 9.62
CA ARG A 195 -8.53 -56.60 8.74
C ARG A 195 -8.91 -55.19 8.30
N LEU A 196 -10.12 -55.00 7.79
CA LEU A 196 -10.62 -53.70 7.32
C LEU A 196 -10.68 -52.65 8.45
N LEU A 197 -11.08 -53.07 9.65
CA LEU A 197 -11.10 -52.19 10.84
C LEU A 197 -9.69 -51.82 11.30
N ALA A 198 -8.74 -52.76 11.27
CA ALA A 198 -7.35 -52.50 11.61
C ALA A 198 -6.68 -51.55 10.60
N GLU A 199 -6.92 -51.72 9.31
CA GLU A 199 -6.44 -50.82 8.25
C GLU A 199 -7.02 -49.42 8.36
N THR A 200 -8.31 -49.31 8.72
CA THR A 200 -8.94 -48.01 8.96
C THR A 200 -8.30 -47.29 10.15
N SER A 201 -7.99 -48.04 11.21
CA SER A 201 -7.39 -47.53 12.45
C SER A 201 -5.94 -47.11 12.24
N SER A 202 -5.12 -47.94 11.58
CA SER A 202 -3.70 -47.63 11.31
C SER A 202 -3.51 -46.39 10.43
N LYS A 203 -4.39 -46.18 9.44
CA LYS A 203 -4.40 -44.98 8.59
C LYS A 203 -4.78 -43.71 9.36
N SER A 204 -5.52 -43.82 10.46
CA SER A 204 -5.80 -42.70 11.36
C SER A 204 -4.69 -42.44 12.36
N ILE A 205 -3.95 -43.48 12.77
CA ILE A 205 -2.86 -43.37 13.75
C ILE A 205 -1.61 -42.75 13.11
N ALA A 206 -1.35 -42.99 11.83
CA ALA A 206 -0.30 -42.28 11.08
C ALA A 206 -0.51 -40.75 11.01
N SER A 207 -1.72 -40.27 11.34
CA SER A 207 -2.05 -38.84 11.43
C SER A 207 -1.85 -38.25 12.84
N ASN A 208 -1.57 -39.09 13.84
CA ASN A 208 -1.43 -38.72 15.26
C ASN A 208 0.02 -38.70 15.74
N ASP A 209 1.01 -38.90 14.86
CA ASP A 209 2.40 -38.63 15.24
C ASP A 209 2.55 -37.11 15.46
N PRO A 210 2.87 -36.64 16.67
CA PRO A 210 3.06 -35.22 16.93
C PRO A 210 4.18 -34.62 16.06
N ASN A 211 5.12 -35.44 15.59
CA ASN A 211 6.21 -35.06 14.70
C ASN A 211 5.87 -35.17 13.21
N ALA A 212 4.68 -35.66 12.84
CA ALA A 212 4.28 -35.70 11.45
C ALA A 212 4.04 -34.28 10.93
N THR A 213 4.86 -33.89 9.95
CA THR A 213 4.73 -32.63 9.22
C THR A 213 3.34 -32.54 8.58
N LEU A 214 2.66 -31.41 8.78
CA LEU A 214 1.38 -31.14 8.10
C LEU A 214 1.55 -31.26 6.57
N PRO A 215 0.54 -31.78 5.86
CA PRO A 215 0.53 -31.78 4.40
C PRO A 215 0.85 -30.38 3.82
N PRO A 216 1.65 -30.27 2.74
CA PRO A 216 2.05 -28.98 2.17
C PRO A 216 0.88 -28.03 1.84
N ALA A 217 -0.27 -28.58 1.48
CA ALA A 217 -1.48 -27.81 1.22
C ALA A 217 -2.00 -27.08 2.47
N ILE A 218 -1.97 -27.72 3.64
CA ILE A 218 -2.41 -27.13 4.91
C ILE A 218 -1.44 -26.04 5.34
N LEU A 219 -0.13 -26.29 5.22
CA LEU A 219 0.89 -25.27 5.51
C LEU A 219 0.70 -24.02 4.65
N LYS A 220 0.46 -24.19 3.35
CA LYS A 220 0.18 -23.09 2.42
C LYS A 220 -1.05 -22.28 2.84
N GLU A 221 -2.08 -22.95 3.34
CA GLU A 221 -3.31 -22.32 3.82
C GLU A 221 -3.07 -21.51 5.09
N ILE A 222 -2.33 -22.06 6.06
CA ILE A 222 -1.92 -21.35 7.28
C ILE A 222 -1.12 -20.10 6.92
N TYR A 223 -0.10 -20.20 6.06
CA TYR A 223 0.67 -19.03 5.62
C TYR A 223 -0.16 -17.97 4.91
N ARG A 224 -1.17 -18.38 4.14
CA ARG A 224 -2.10 -17.44 3.51
C ARG A 224 -2.90 -16.69 4.55
N VAL A 225 -3.42 -17.38 5.58
CA VAL A 225 -4.19 -16.75 6.67
C VAL A 225 -3.30 -15.82 7.50
N VAL A 226 -2.11 -16.26 7.87
CA VAL A 226 -1.14 -15.43 8.59
C VAL A 226 -0.84 -14.14 7.81
N ARG A 227 -0.67 -14.22 6.49
CA ARG A 227 -0.48 -13.04 5.63
C ARG A 227 -1.71 -12.12 5.61
N GLN A 228 -2.91 -12.68 5.56
CA GLN A 228 -4.14 -11.89 5.57
C GLN A 228 -4.30 -11.15 6.89
N VAL A 229 -4.12 -11.85 8.02
CA VAL A 229 -4.13 -11.27 9.36
C VAL A 229 -3.05 -10.19 9.49
N SER A 230 -1.84 -10.44 9.00
CA SER A 230 -0.75 -9.46 9.05
C SER A 230 -1.09 -8.18 8.29
N GLN A 231 -1.75 -8.30 7.14
CA GLN A 231 -2.16 -7.16 6.33
C GLN A 231 -3.31 -6.37 6.95
N ASN A 232 -4.29 -7.06 7.55
CA ASN A 232 -5.46 -6.45 8.16
C ASN A 232 -5.08 -5.65 9.43
N GLU A 233 -4.20 -6.21 10.26
CA GLU A 233 -3.80 -5.61 11.53
C GLU A 233 -2.58 -4.66 11.40
N GLY A 234 -1.97 -4.58 10.21
CA GLY A 234 -0.85 -3.65 9.94
C GLY A 234 0.53 -4.17 10.35
N TYR A 235 0.67 -5.45 10.70
CA TYR A 235 1.95 -6.06 11.03
C TYR A 235 2.89 -6.11 9.82
N SER A 236 4.12 -5.64 10.04
CA SER A 236 5.18 -5.64 9.02
C SER A 236 6.09 -6.87 9.15
N ILE A 237 6.22 -7.42 10.35
CA ILE A 237 7.04 -8.60 10.65
C ILE A 237 6.24 -9.50 11.58
N ILE A 238 6.28 -10.81 11.33
CA ILE A 238 5.75 -11.83 12.23
C ILE A 238 6.89 -12.74 12.65
N LEU A 239 7.02 -12.96 13.96
CA LEU A 239 8.03 -13.81 14.56
C LEU A 239 7.42 -15.07 15.16
N GLU A 240 8.16 -16.17 15.04
CA GLU A 240 7.76 -17.45 15.62
C GLU A 240 8.17 -17.54 17.09
N LYS A 241 7.19 -17.85 17.94
CA LYS A 241 7.37 -18.06 19.38
C LYS A 241 8.16 -19.35 19.62
N GLY A 242 9.06 -19.34 20.61
CA GLY A 242 9.88 -20.51 20.95
C GLY A 242 11.15 -20.69 20.10
N VAL A 243 11.22 -20.13 18.88
CA VAL A 243 12.47 -20.11 18.10
C VAL A 243 13.25 -18.81 18.32
N ALA A 244 12.60 -17.66 18.09
CA ALA A 244 13.25 -16.36 18.13
C ALA A 244 12.82 -15.49 19.32
N VAL A 245 11.68 -15.83 19.94
CA VAL A 245 11.03 -15.01 20.96
C VAL A 245 10.75 -15.84 22.20
N VAL A 246 11.36 -15.46 23.33
CA VAL A 246 11.20 -16.10 24.64
C VAL A 246 9.98 -15.55 25.39
N TYR A 247 9.69 -14.26 25.20
CA TYR A 247 8.57 -13.57 25.83
C TYR A 247 7.98 -12.55 24.86
N VAL A 248 6.65 -12.50 24.80
CA VAL A 248 5.90 -11.50 24.05
C VAL A 248 4.72 -11.03 24.90
N GLU A 249 4.40 -9.73 24.82
CA GLU A 249 3.18 -9.19 25.40
C GLU A 249 1.96 -9.72 24.64
N ALA A 250 0.87 -10.05 25.35
CA ALA A 250 -0.33 -10.64 24.76
C ALA A 250 -0.94 -9.80 23.63
N ALA A 251 -0.78 -8.46 23.68
CA ALA A 251 -1.27 -7.56 22.63
C ALA A 251 -0.56 -7.73 21.27
N LEU A 252 0.63 -8.36 21.24
CA LEU A 252 1.38 -8.62 20.01
C LEU A 252 1.25 -10.09 19.56
N ASP A 253 0.63 -10.95 20.37
CA ASP A 253 0.40 -12.35 20.04
C ASP A 253 -0.87 -12.47 19.17
N ILE A 254 -0.70 -12.88 17.92
CA ILE A 254 -1.80 -12.99 16.94
C ILE A 254 -2.32 -14.43 16.81
N THR A 255 -1.83 -15.35 17.64
CA THR A 255 -2.10 -16.79 17.51
C THR A 255 -3.59 -17.10 17.51
N ASP A 256 -4.34 -16.56 18.48
CA ASP A 256 -5.79 -16.76 18.58
C ASP A 256 -6.55 -16.17 17.39
N LEU A 257 -6.06 -15.05 16.86
CA LEU A 257 -6.68 -14.36 15.73
C LEU A 257 -6.50 -15.16 14.43
N VAL A 258 -5.32 -15.75 14.23
CA VAL A 258 -5.05 -16.67 13.11
C VAL A 258 -5.88 -17.95 13.24
N ILE A 259 -5.99 -18.53 14.44
CA ILE A 259 -6.83 -19.70 14.70
C ILE A 259 -8.30 -19.40 14.38
N ALA A 260 -8.80 -18.23 14.80
CA ALA A 260 -10.17 -17.82 14.54
C ALA A 260 -10.44 -17.68 13.04
N GLU A 261 -9.52 -17.07 12.29
CA GLU A 261 -9.66 -16.87 10.85
C GLU A 261 -9.58 -18.21 10.08
N LEU A 262 -8.68 -19.12 10.49
CA LEU A 262 -8.60 -20.48 9.91
C LEU A 262 -9.91 -21.26 10.05
N LYS A 263 -10.63 -21.09 11.16
CA LYS A 263 -11.92 -21.75 11.41
C LYS A 263 -13.04 -21.23 10.52
N GLN A 264 -12.93 -20.02 9.99
CA GLN A 264 -13.94 -19.40 9.12
C GLN A 264 -13.84 -19.86 7.66
N ILE A 265 -12.69 -20.38 7.22
CA ILE A 265 -12.43 -20.78 5.82
C ILE A 265 -13.00 -22.20 5.53
N LYS A 266 -14.13 -22.55 6.14
CA LYS A 266 -14.81 -23.85 5.96
C LYS A 266 -15.59 -23.95 4.65
#